data_AF-A0A8J4AW37-F1
#
_entry.id   AF-A0A8J4AW37-F1
#
_cell.length_a   1.000
_cell.length_b   1.000
_cell.length_c   1.000
_cell.angle_alpha   90.00
_cell.angle_beta   90.00
_cell.angle_gamma   90.00
#
_symmetry.space_group_name_H-M   'P 1'
#
loop_
_entity.id
_entity.type
_entity.pdbx_description
1 polymer ?
#
loop_
_entity_poly.entity_id
_entity_poly.type
_entity_poly.pdbx_seq_one_letter_code
_entity_poly.pdbx_strand_id
1 'polypeptide(L)'
;MFLGNGILTILAFLGLHIPFMAELLYIGTTVLSVIVVGIYICRRPCCGRQRLFIWQVFTGGATALSGLPLDTTLCRELGPHVNHVTMLFVGCHMTLLGLFLYVQEELVVRHDMKAAAAMERVVETAAGDTAGGRASATGEVTGAEAARGSEGLDMMR
;
A
#
# COMPACT_ATOMS: atom_id res chain seq x y z
N MET A 1 -6.26 8.90 13.66
CA MET A 1 -6.92 8.87 15.00
C MET A 1 -7.56 10.21 15.41
N PHE A 2 -7.01 11.38 15.04
CA PHE A 2 -7.58 12.69 15.43
C PHE A 2 -9.02 12.97 14.93
N LEU A 3 -9.38 12.50 13.73
CA LEU A 3 -10.70 12.76 13.15
C LEU A 3 -11.85 12.09 13.93
N GLY A 4 -11.63 10.87 14.43
CA GLY A 4 -12.64 10.13 15.19
C GLY A 4 -12.93 10.74 16.56
N ASN A 5 -11.87 11.19 17.25
CA ASN A 5 -12.03 11.89 18.54
C ASN A 5 -12.77 13.22 18.38
N GLY A 6 -12.47 14.01 17.33
CA GLY A 6 -13.15 15.29 17.12
C GLY A 6 -14.67 15.17 16.92
N ILE A 7 -15.11 14.13 16.20
CA ILE A 7 -16.53 13.85 15.96
C ILE A 7 -17.23 13.45 17.29
N LEU A 8 -16.59 12.60 18.10
CA LEU A 8 -17.12 12.21 19.40
C LEU A 8 -17.27 13.39 20.36
N THR A 9 -16.32 14.33 20.38
CA THR A 9 -16.39 15.51 21.25
C THR A 9 -17.52 16.45 20.83
N ILE A 10 -17.75 16.65 19.53
CA ILE A 10 -18.83 17.51 19.02
C ILE A 10 -20.21 16.89 19.34
N LEU A 11 -20.38 15.59 19.13
CA LEU A 11 -21.63 14.89 19.44
C LEU A 11 -21.95 14.84 20.94
N ALA A 12 -20.92 14.67 21.78
CA ALA A 12 -21.06 14.80 23.23
C ALA A 12 -21.47 16.23 23.64
N PHE A 13 -20.96 17.25 22.96
CA PHE A 13 -21.34 18.65 23.19
C PHE A 13 -22.80 18.95 22.78
N LEU A 14 -23.35 18.22 21.80
CA LEU A 14 -24.77 18.30 21.40
C LEU A 14 -25.73 17.53 22.33
N GLY A 15 -25.25 16.93 23.43
CA GLY A 15 -26.09 16.20 24.39
C GLY A 15 -26.55 14.81 23.90
N LEU A 16 -26.04 14.35 22.76
CA LEU A 16 -26.34 13.04 22.19
C LEU A 16 -25.43 11.98 22.83
N HIS A 17 -25.70 11.64 24.08
CA HIS A 17 -25.00 10.56 24.78
C HIS A 17 -25.58 9.21 24.36
N ILE A 18 -25.27 8.76 23.13
CA ILE A 18 -25.63 7.42 22.67
C ILE A 18 -24.66 6.44 23.36
N PRO A 19 -25.13 5.57 24.27
CA PRO A 19 -24.29 4.45 24.70
C PRO A 19 -23.85 3.69 23.45
N PHE A 20 -22.55 3.38 23.33
CA PHE A 20 -21.93 2.74 22.16
C PHE A 20 -21.56 3.64 20.96
N MET A 21 -21.55 4.97 21.11
CA MET A 21 -21.18 5.89 20.00
C MET A 21 -19.78 5.64 19.42
N ALA A 22 -18.78 5.38 20.28
CA ALA A 22 -17.41 5.07 19.86
C ALA A 22 -17.32 3.74 19.10
N GLU A 23 -18.07 2.73 19.54
CA GLU A 23 -18.14 1.42 18.88
C GLU A 23 -18.80 1.55 17.51
N LEU A 24 -19.87 2.34 17.42
CA LEU A 24 -20.59 2.59 16.16
C LEU A 24 -19.73 3.34 15.15
N LEU A 25 -18.90 4.29 15.62
CA LEU A 25 -17.93 4.99 14.79
C LEU A 25 -16.80 4.05 14.33
N TYR A 26 -16.35 3.14 15.19
CA TYR A 26 -15.35 2.15 14.85
C TYR A 26 -15.87 1.13 13.82
N ILE A 27 -17.09 0.62 14.01
CA ILE A 27 -17.78 -0.25 13.05
C ILE A 27 -17.96 0.49 11.72
N GLY A 28 -18.49 1.72 11.76
CA GLY A 28 -18.76 2.52 10.57
C GLY A 28 -17.50 2.80 9.75
N THR A 29 -16.40 3.17 10.40
CA THR A 29 -15.11 3.40 9.72
C THR A 29 -14.51 2.12 9.16
N THR A 30 -14.66 0.99 9.85
CA THR A 30 -14.21 -0.33 9.37
C THR A 30 -15.01 -0.74 8.12
N VAL A 31 -16.34 -0.66 8.18
CA VAL A 31 -17.22 -0.99 7.04
C VAL A 31 -16.94 -0.08 5.85
N LEU A 32 -16.83 1.23 6.07
CA LEU A 32 -16.51 2.19 5.00
C LEU A 32 -15.16 1.85 4.35
N SER A 33 -14.15 1.52 5.16
CA SER A 33 -12.81 1.15 4.68
C SER A 33 -12.86 -0.14 3.86
N VAL A 34 -13.60 -1.16 4.31
CA VAL A 34 -13.81 -2.41 3.56
C VAL A 34 -14.53 -2.15 2.23
N ILE A 35 -15.53 -1.27 2.19
CA ILE A 35 -16.24 -0.92 0.95
C ILE A 35 -15.31 -0.20 -0.02
N VAL A 36 -14.61 0.85 0.43
CA VAL A 36 -13.71 1.64 -0.41
C VAL A 36 -12.61 0.76 -0.98
N VAL A 37 -12.00 -0.08 -0.14
CA VAL A 37 -10.96 -1.01 -0.59
C VAL A 37 -11.55 -2.12 -1.46
N GLY A 38 -12.73 -2.66 -1.12
CA GLY A 38 -13.40 -3.67 -1.93
C GLY A 38 -13.69 -3.17 -3.36
N ILE A 39 -14.19 -1.95 -3.50
CA ILE A 39 -14.39 -1.30 -4.81
C ILE A 39 -13.05 -1.14 -5.53
N TYR A 40 -12.00 -0.74 -4.83
CA TYR A 40 -10.67 -0.61 -5.40
C TYR A 40 -10.11 -1.94 -5.91
N ILE A 41 -10.24 -3.02 -5.12
CA ILE A 41 -9.81 -4.37 -5.45
C ILE A 41 -10.59 -4.91 -6.65
N CYS A 42 -11.92 -4.80 -6.65
CA CYS A 42 -12.76 -5.32 -7.73
C CYS A 42 -12.47 -4.70 -9.10
N ARG A 43 -11.87 -3.51 -9.15
CA ARG A 43 -11.49 -2.85 -10.41
C ARG A 43 -10.12 -3.25 -10.94
N ARG A 44 -9.36 -4.07 -10.21
CA ARG A 44 -7.97 -4.42 -10.57
C ARG A 44 -7.79 -5.94 -10.61
N PRO A 45 -7.01 -6.45 -11.59
CA PRO A 45 -6.66 -7.87 -11.62
C PRO A 45 -5.84 -8.21 -10.37
N CYS A 46 -6.24 -9.27 -9.67
CA CYS A 46 -5.50 -9.78 -8.51
C CYS A 46 -4.19 -10.43 -8.98
N CYS A 47 -3.06 -10.06 -8.39
CA CYS A 47 -1.74 -10.60 -8.68
C CYS A 47 -1.10 -11.22 -7.42
N GLY A 48 -0.25 -12.23 -7.61
CA GLY A 48 0.56 -12.81 -6.53
C GLY A 48 -0.27 -13.39 -5.38
N ARG A 49 0.09 -13.03 -4.14
CA ARG A 49 -0.57 -13.55 -2.92
C ARG A 49 -1.78 -12.74 -2.47
N GLN A 50 -2.24 -11.76 -3.27
CA GLN A 50 -3.35 -10.88 -2.92
C GLN A 50 -4.64 -11.62 -2.52
N ARG A 51 -4.93 -12.78 -3.13
CA ARG A 51 -6.08 -13.61 -2.74
C ARG A 51 -6.04 -14.05 -1.28
N LEU A 52 -4.85 -14.38 -0.75
CA LEU A 52 -4.70 -14.79 0.66
C LEU A 52 -5.03 -13.63 1.60
N PHE A 53 -4.60 -12.42 1.25
CA PHE A 53 -4.87 -11.23 2.06
C PHE A 53 -6.34 -10.80 1.98
N ILE A 54 -7.00 -10.97 0.83
CA ILE A 54 -8.45 -10.81 0.70
C ILE A 54 -9.17 -11.78 1.63
N TRP A 55 -8.79 -13.06 1.64
CA TRP A 55 -9.34 -14.04 2.58
C TRP A 55 -9.11 -13.63 4.03
N GLN A 56 -7.92 -13.13 4.38
CA GLN A 56 -7.64 -12.62 5.72
C GLN A 56 -8.59 -11.48 6.11
N VAL A 57 -8.84 -10.53 5.20
CA VAL A 57 -9.81 -9.43 5.40
C VAL A 57 -11.21 -9.97 5.66
N PHE A 58 -11.66 -10.96 4.86
CA PHE A 58 -12.96 -11.59 5.08
C PHE A 58 -13.04 -12.33 6.42
N THR A 59 -12.00 -13.07 6.81
CA THR A 59 -11.98 -13.75 8.11
C THR A 59 -11.97 -12.75 9.26
N GLY A 60 -11.25 -11.63 9.15
CA GLY A 60 -11.27 -10.55 10.15
C GLY A 60 -12.67 -9.93 10.30
N GLY A 61 -13.32 -9.64 9.17
CA GLY A 61 -14.70 -9.14 9.16
C GLY A 61 -15.71 -10.14 9.74
N ALA A 62 -15.59 -11.42 9.38
CA ALA A 62 -16.43 -12.48 9.93
C ALA A 62 -16.25 -12.63 11.45
N THR A 63 -15.01 -12.59 11.94
CA THR A 63 -14.71 -12.60 13.38
C THR A 63 -15.34 -11.41 14.08
N ALA A 64 -15.22 -10.19 13.51
CA ALA A 64 -15.83 -9.01 14.09
C ALA A 64 -17.36 -9.11 14.19
N LEU A 65 -18.01 -9.64 13.15
CA LEU A 65 -19.47 -9.84 13.12
C LEU A 65 -19.93 -10.97 14.04
N SER A 66 -19.12 -12.02 14.19
CA SER A 66 -19.43 -13.16 15.07
C SER A 66 -19.48 -12.78 16.55
N GLY A 67 -18.83 -11.68 16.96
CA GLY A 67 -18.87 -11.20 18.34
C GLY A 67 -20.29 -10.92 18.84
N LEU A 68 -21.21 -10.46 17.97
CA LEU A 68 -22.59 -10.12 18.33
C LEU A 68 -23.41 -11.31 18.84
N PRO A 69 -23.56 -12.42 18.10
CA PRO A 69 -24.30 -13.59 18.59
C PRO A 69 -23.58 -14.33 19.73
N LEU A 70 -22.24 -14.23 19.80
CA LEU A 70 -21.44 -14.96 20.78
C LEU A 70 -21.26 -14.23 22.11
N ASP A 71 -21.72 -12.99 22.28
CA ASP A 71 -21.46 -12.18 23.47
C ASP A 71 -21.92 -12.86 24.77
N THR A 72 -23.13 -13.40 24.75
CA THR A 72 -23.73 -14.08 25.91
C THR A 72 -22.97 -15.36 26.29
N THR A 73 -22.54 -16.13 25.30
CA THR A 73 -21.76 -17.36 25.50
C THR A 73 -20.34 -17.07 25.95
N LEU A 74 -19.66 -16.09 25.34
CA LEU A 74 -18.29 -15.70 25.68
C LEU A 74 -18.20 -15.16 27.11
N CYS A 75 -19.14 -14.29 27.49
CA CYS A 75 -19.19 -13.73 28.83
C CYS A 75 -19.45 -14.81 29.90
N ARG A 76 -20.22 -15.85 29.55
CA ARG A 76 -20.50 -16.98 30.45
C ARG A 76 -19.31 -17.93 30.61
N GLU A 77 -18.58 -18.23 29.55
CA GLU A 77 -17.51 -19.23 29.57
C GLU A 77 -16.13 -18.65 29.95
N LEU A 78 -15.80 -17.46 29.45
CA LEU A 78 -14.49 -16.84 29.60
C LEU A 78 -14.49 -15.67 30.59
N GLY A 79 -15.66 -15.36 31.15
CA GLY A 79 -15.85 -14.28 32.10
C GLY A 79 -15.95 -12.89 31.44
N PRO A 80 -16.07 -11.83 32.26
CA PRO A 80 -16.39 -10.48 31.77
C PRO A 80 -15.27 -9.82 30.96
N HIS A 81 -14.07 -10.42 30.94
CA HIS A 81 -12.91 -9.90 30.21
C HIS A 81 -12.97 -10.18 28.70
N VAL A 82 -13.74 -11.19 28.27
CA VAL A 82 -13.92 -11.53 26.86
C VAL A 82 -15.37 -11.24 26.49
N ASN A 83 -15.58 -10.04 25.96
CA ASN A 83 -16.87 -9.57 25.47
C ASN A 83 -16.86 -9.42 23.93
N HIS A 84 -18.02 -9.15 23.34
CA HIS A 84 -18.12 -8.89 21.90
C HIS A 84 -17.20 -7.76 21.43
N VAL A 85 -16.92 -6.76 22.28
CA VAL A 85 -16.01 -5.65 21.96
C VAL A 85 -14.59 -6.16 21.70
N THR A 86 -14.10 -7.10 22.49
CA THR A 86 -12.77 -7.71 22.25
C THR A 86 -12.72 -8.47 20.93
N MET A 87 -13.76 -9.26 20.61
CA MET A 87 -13.88 -9.96 19.32
C MET A 87 -13.92 -8.97 18.14
N LEU A 88 -14.67 -7.88 18.31
CA LEU A 88 -14.78 -6.81 17.32
C LEU A 88 -13.42 -6.13 17.08
N PHE A 89 -12.69 -5.86 18.16
CA PHE A 89 -11.36 -5.26 18.09
C PHE A 89 -10.36 -6.19 17.38
N VAL A 90 -10.35 -7.48 17.74
CA VAL A 90 -9.51 -8.51 17.11
C VAL A 90 -9.84 -8.64 15.62
N GLY A 91 -11.12 -8.74 15.27
CA GLY A 91 -11.57 -8.82 13.89
C GLY A 91 -11.17 -7.59 13.06
N CYS A 92 -11.27 -6.40 13.64
CA CYS A 92 -10.80 -5.18 13.00
C CYS A 92 -9.28 -5.16 12.81
N HIS A 93 -8.49 -5.61 13.79
CA HIS A 93 -7.03 -5.70 13.65
C HIS A 93 -6.62 -6.68 12.55
N MET A 94 -7.28 -7.83 12.48
CA MET A 94 -7.08 -8.81 11.40
C MET A 94 -7.44 -8.20 10.03
N THR A 95 -8.51 -7.42 9.97
CA THR A 95 -8.94 -6.72 8.76
C THR A 95 -7.91 -5.68 8.32
N LEU A 96 -7.46 -4.81 9.23
CA LEU A 96 -6.45 -3.80 8.98
C LEU A 96 -5.11 -4.42 8.57
N LEU A 97 -4.69 -5.51 9.22
CA LEU A 97 -3.48 -6.24 8.87
C LEU A 97 -3.59 -6.86 7.47
N GLY A 98 -4.72 -7.49 7.14
CA GLY A 98 -4.97 -8.05 5.81
C GLY A 98 -4.93 -6.96 4.73
N LEU A 99 -5.54 -5.80 4.99
CA LEU A 99 -5.48 -4.63 4.11
C LEU A 99 -4.05 -4.10 3.94
N PHE A 100 -3.29 -3.99 5.02
CA PHE A 100 -1.91 -3.53 4.99
C PHE A 100 -1.02 -4.45 4.16
N LEU A 101 -1.11 -5.76 4.38
CA LEU A 101 -0.36 -6.76 3.62
C LEU A 101 -0.78 -6.78 2.15
N TYR A 102 -2.08 -6.60 1.86
CA TYR A 102 -2.57 -6.45 0.49
C TYR A 102 -1.92 -5.25 -0.21
N VAL A 103 -1.88 -4.09 0.44
CA VAL A 103 -1.27 -2.87 -0.11
C VAL A 103 0.23 -3.04 -0.28
N GLN A 104 0.93 -3.64 0.69
CA GLN A 104 2.36 -3.91 0.57
C GLN A 104 2.66 -4.81 -0.64
N GLU A 105 1.94 -5.91 -0.80
CA GLU A 105 2.10 -6.81 -1.95
C GLU A 105 1.83 -6.07 -3.27
N GLU A 106 0.79 -5.24 -3.32
CA GLU A 106 0.50 -4.44 -4.52
C GLU A 106 1.64 -3.45 -4.84
N LEU A 107 2.22 -2.80 -3.83
CA LEU A 107 3.34 -1.88 -4.01
C LEU A 107 4.59 -2.60 -4.51
N VAL A 108 4.92 -3.76 -3.92
CA VAL A 108 6.08 -4.59 -4.32
C VAL A 108 5.90 -5.05 -5.76
N VAL A 109 4.79 -5.71 -6.08
CA VAL A 109 4.54 -6.27 -7.41
C VAL A 109 4.51 -5.17 -8.49
N ARG A 110 3.90 -4.01 -8.21
CA ARG A 110 3.88 -2.90 -9.18
C ARG A 110 5.23 -2.24 -9.36
N HIS A 111 6.05 -2.18 -8.30
CA HIS A 111 7.40 -1.66 -8.41
C HIS A 111 8.26 -2.59 -9.28
N ASP A 112 8.18 -3.89 -9.03
CA ASP A 112 8.93 -4.90 -9.77
C ASP A 112 8.50 -4.98 -11.23
N MET A 113 7.19 -4.91 -11.53
CA MET A 113 6.69 -4.84 -12.91
C MET A 113 7.19 -3.58 -13.64
N LYS A 114 7.25 -2.43 -12.96
CA LYS A 114 7.79 -1.19 -13.57
C LYS A 114 9.30 -1.30 -13.81
N ALA A 115 10.04 -1.89 -12.88
CA ALA A 115 11.48 -2.12 -13.03
C ALA A 115 11.76 -3.09 -14.19
N ALA A 116 10.99 -4.19 -14.29
CA ALA A 116 11.09 -5.14 -15.40
C ALA A 116 10.79 -4.48 -16.75
N ALA A 117 9.71 -3.69 -16.85
CA ALA A 117 9.36 -2.97 -18.07
C ALA A 117 10.40 -1.89 -18.45
N ALA A 118 11.07 -1.27 -17.47
CA ALA A 118 12.16 -0.34 -17.72
C ALA A 118 13.41 -1.06 -18.25
N MET A 119 13.75 -2.22 -17.67
CA MET A 119 14.87 -3.06 -18.11
C MET A 119 14.65 -3.56 -19.54
N GLU A 120 13.44 -3.98 -19.89
CA GLU A 120 13.07 -4.44 -21.23
C GLU A 120 13.29 -3.35 -22.29
N ARG A 121 12.89 -2.10 -21.99
CA ARG A 121 13.16 -0.95 -22.88
C ARG A 121 14.65 -0.68 -23.06
N VAL A 122 15.45 -0.80 -21.98
CA VAL A 122 16.91 -0.61 -22.07
C VAL A 122 17.54 -1.68 -22.96
N VAL A 123 17.12 -2.93 -22.82
CA VAL A 123 17.58 -4.04 -23.67
C VAL A 123 17.16 -3.83 -25.13
N GLU A 124 15.93 -3.41 -25.40
CA GLU A 124 15.49 -3.08 -26.76
C GLU A 124 16.29 -1.92 -27.37
N THR A 125 16.56 -0.86 -26.61
CA THR A 125 17.42 0.24 -27.10
C THR A 125 18.85 -0.21 -27.35
N ALA A 126 19.43 -1.04 -26.47
CA ALA A 126 20.77 -1.57 -26.66
C ALA A 126 20.87 -2.51 -27.86
N ALA A 127 19.83 -3.33 -28.10
CA ALA A 127 19.73 -4.20 -29.27
C ALA A 127 19.55 -3.39 -30.57
N GLY A 128 18.75 -2.32 -30.53
CA GLY A 128 18.57 -1.37 -31.63
C GLY A 128 19.84 -0.62 -32.01
N ASP A 129 20.63 -0.19 -31.02
CA ASP A 129 21.92 0.47 -31.25
C ASP A 129 22.98 -0.49 -31.83
N THR A 130 22.95 -1.78 -31.47
CA THR A 130 23.83 -2.77 -32.13
C THR A 130 23.45 -3.06 -33.58
N ALA A 131 22.20 -2.85 -33.98
CA ALA A 131 21.76 -2.97 -35.38
C ALA A 131 22.06 -1.70 -36.20
N GLY A 132 22.01 -0.51 -35.58
CA GLY A 132 22.36 0.77 -36.21
C GLY A 132 23.86 1.12 -36.21
N GLY A 133 24.64 0.56 -35.29
CA GLY A 133 26.06 0.88 -35.07
C GLY A 133 27.05 0.20 -36.01
N ARG A 134 26.61 -0.67 -36.93
CA ARG A 134 27.50 -1.41 -37.85
C ARG A 134 27.76 -0.72 -39.19
N ALA A 135 27.49 0.59 -39.29
CA ALA A 135 27.68 1.37 -40.51
C ALA A 135 28.64 2.57 -40.38
N SER A 136 29.41 2.71 -39.29
CA SER A 136 30.40 3.79 -39.17
C SER A 136 31.63 3.39 -38.36
N ALA A 137 32.43 2.48 -38.92
CA ALA A 137 33.78 2.18 -38.42
C ALA A 137 34.68 1.72 -39.58
N THR A 138 34.75 2.52 -40.64
CA THR A 138 35.78 2.40 -41.68
C THR A 138 36.06 3.78 -42.28
N GLY A 139 37.25 4.31 -41.98
CA GLY A 139 37.76 5.62 -42.42
C GLY A 139 37.89 6.57 -41.24
N GLU A 140 39.04 7.12 -40.87
CA GLU A 140 40.32 7.23 -41.57
C GLU A 140 41.36 7.60 -40.49
N VAL A 141 42.47 6.86 -40.44
CA VAL A 141 43.64 7.21 -39.63
C VAL A 141 44.56 8.03 -40.53
N THR A 142 44.62 9.35 -40.34
CA THR A 142 45.71 10.19 -40.84
C THR A 142 45.94 11.35 -39.86
N GLY A 143 47.15 11.42 -39.32
CA GLY A 143 47.54 12.39 -38.31
C GLY A 143 48.05 13.72 -38.87
N ALA A 144 48.07 14.71 -38.00
CA ALA A 144 48.83 15.97 -38.01
C ALA A 144 48.27 16.79 -36.83
N GLU A 145 48.97 17.54 -36.00
CA GLU A 145 50.36 17.85 -35.80
C GLU A 145 50.41 18.59 -34.44
N ALA A 146 51.56 18.59 -33.79
CA ALA A 146 51.79 19.26 -32.53
C ALA A 146 51.74 20.79 -32.63
N ALA A 147 51.07 21.45 -31.67
CA ALA A 147 51.39 22.80 -31.19
C ALA A 147 50.86 22.93 -29.75
N ARG A 148 51.68 22.75 -28.71
CA ARG A 148 52.40 23.81 -27.99
C ARG A 148 51.58 25.09 -27.79
N GLY A 149 51.29 25.39 -26.52
CA GLY A 149 50.73 26.67 -26.09
C GLY A 149 50.46 26.69 -24.59
N SER A 150 51.53 26.75 -23.80
CA SER A 150 51.49 27.19 -22.41
C SER A 150 51.07 28.66 -22.34
N GLU A 151 50.12 29.00 -21.47
CA GLU A 151 49.93 30.31 -20.81
C GLU A 151 48.68 30.18 -19.93
N GLY A 152 48.81 30.13 -18.60
CA GLY A 152 48.78 31.30 -17.70
C GLY A 152 47.54 31.13 -16.81
N LEU A 153 47.62 30.73 -15.55
CA LEU A 153 48.04 31.52 -14.37
C LEU A 153 47.27 32.84 -14.25
N ASP A 154 46.57 32.96 -13.12
CA ASP A 154 45.96 34.16 -12.52
C ASP A 154 44.67 34.76 -13.12
N MET A 155 43.57 34.69 -12.36
CA MET A 155 43.02 35.84 -11.61
C MET A 155 41.57 35.59 -11.16
N MET A 156 41.31 35.86 -9.87
CA MET A 156 40.14 36.54 -9.29
C MET A 156 38.73 36.04 -9.72
N ARG A 157 37.87 35.57 -8.82
CA ARG A 157 37.35 36.30 -7.65
C ARG A 157 36.47 35.38 -6.82
#